data_AF-A0A478FV58-F1
#
_entry.id   AF-A0A478FV58-F1
#
_cell.length_a   1.000
_cell.length_b   1.000
_cell.length_c   1.000
_cell.angle_alpha   90.00
_cell.angle_beta   90.00
_cell.angle_gamma   90.00
#
_symmetry.space_group_name_H-M   'P 1'
#
loop_
_entity.id
_entity.type
_entity.pdbx_description
1 polymer ?
#
loop_
_entity_poly.entity_id
_entity_poly.type
_entity_poly.pdbx_seq_one_letter_code
_entity_poly.pdbx_strand_id
1 'polypeptide(L)'
;MFFEYSPFLECRQLQWKTMSIFSTIAKAVTATGVVSGAAGVGSKMYLKNGHGFGTMDVNSTSNTTDSNTVTSANSESQPTRNESSTDQPQQVTDTTKTTYGSLLKEKKYELVKTETSNEIILNIMMERLDPTKDSLSYSTGQRFSGSAQVTFQIKKFDSRVGDKDYSLTVLQKPQESFINSWKQSCITALDREVDRTKAEKTTTDEGKELARLREWCTEPTVDQVLRRHKLTPLNTDNTNDDEKWKTVIAGGWFKKEGDKKNWEEQSFVSANEIDTFLKDKKETGISLTSEVTKEQIDFFKQKCKAELQKPFTRTNFYLTTQFIKGIKEDNKPTIDPFQELALFCVESMKASDYITKALQGDVQTSVVLDQSDYCYMTETSNNFDSWTTNNPLEGKSFWCAVKALYKAKSK
;
A
#
# COMPACT_ATOMS: atom_id res chain seq x y z
N MET A 1 -3.74 14.04 -77.04
CA MET A 1 -3.49 14.89 -75.86
C MET A 1 -2.58 14.08 -74.94
N PHE A 2 -1.32 14.51 -74.85
CA PHE A 2 -0.23 14.22 -73.88
C PHE A 2 -0.22 12.89 -73.10
N PHE A 3 0.71 11.97 -73.43
CA PHE A 3 2.06 11.71 -72.85
C PHE A 3 1.99 10.98 -71.48
N GLU A 4 2.27 9.67 -71.34
CA GLU A 4 3.54 8.90 -71.40
C GLU A 4 4.34 8.90 -70.07
N TYR A 5 5.01 7.77 -69.82
CA TYR A 5 6.06 7.45 -68.81
C TYR A 5 5.68 6.79 -67.45
N SER A 6 5.92 5.48 -67.39
CA SER A 6 6.66 4.83 -66.28
C SER A 6 8.17 4.92 -66.57
N PRO A 7 9.07 4.90 -65.57
CA PRO A 7 9.66 3.60 -65.19
C PRO A 7 10.12 3.43 -63.72
N PHE A 8 10.21 2.15 -63.34
CA PHE A 8 11.25 1.46 -62.53
C PHE A 8 12.28 2.26 -61.72
N LEU A 9 12.52 1.79 -60.47
CA LEU A 9 13.78 1.72 -59.69
C LEU A 9 13.41 1.76 -58.19
N GLU A 10 14.03 1.07 -57.22
CA GLU A 10 15.10 0.10 -57.15
C GLU A 10 15.05 -0.47 -55.72
N CYS A 11 15.25 -1.78 -55.58
CA CYS A 11 15.29 -2.48 -54.31
C CYS A 11 16.67 -2.29 -53.68
N ARG A 12 16.79 -1.70 -52.47
CA ARG A 12 18.03 -1.72 -51.69
C ARG A 12 17.83 -2.42 -50.35
N GLN A 13 18.36 -3.64 -50.29
CA GLN A 13 18.68 -4.34 -49.06
C GLN A 13 19.85 -3.62 -48.36
N LEU A 14 19.67 -3.28 -47.10
CA LEU A 14 20.75 -2.86 -46.21
C LEU A 14 21.09 -4.02 -45.27
N GLN A 15 22.21 -4.68 -45.57
CA GLN A 15 22.85 -5.62 -44.66
C GLN A 15 23.49 -4.87 -43.50
N TRP A 16 23.11 -5.22 -42.26
CA TRP A 16 23.86 -4.83 -41.08
C TRP A 16 24.84 -5.96 -40.71
N LYS A 17 26.12 -5.61 -40.85
CA LYS A 17 27.28 -6.43 -40.53
C LYS A 17 27.42 -6.55 -39.01
N THR A 18 27.39 -7.77 -38.50
CA THR A 18 27.81 -8.13 -37.15
C THR A 18 29.31 -7.90 -36.98
N MET A 19 29.70 -7.10 -35.99
CA MET A 19 31.06 -7.10 -35.43
C MET A 19 31.02 -7.57 -33.98
N SER A 20 31.50 -8.79 -33.80
CA SER A 20 31.86 -9.40 -32.53
C SER A 20 33.24 -8.87 -32.11
N ILE A 21 33.33 -8.28 -30.92
CA ILE A 21 34.61 -7.97 -30.27
C ILE A 21 34.61 -8.67 -28.92
N PHE A 22 35.35 -9.77 -28.85
CA PHE A 22 35.84 -10.33 -27.61
C PHE A 22 36.90 -9.37 -27.03
N SER A 23 36.74 -8.98 -25.77
CA SER A 23 37.88 -8.52 -24.97
C SER A 23 37.73 -8.98 -23.52
N THR A 24 38.66 -9.86 -23.18
CA THR A 24 39.02 -10.41 -21.89
C THR A 24 39.40 -9.31 -20.89
N ILE A 25 38.75 -9.24 -19.71
CA ILE A 25 39.36 -8.60 -18.53
C ILE A 25 39.17 -9.50 -17.30
N ALA A 26 40.27 -9.59 -16.56
CA ALA A 26 40.63 -10.59 -15.59
C ALA A 26 39.92 -10.50 -14.23
N LYS A 27 39.94 -11.66 -13.55
CA LYS A 27 39.69 -11.83 -12.12
C LYS A 27 40.63 -10.95 -11.29
N ALA A 28 40.07 -10.23 -10.32
CA ALA A 28 40.78 -9.80 -9.12
C ALA A 28 39.98 -10.26 -7.90
N VAL A 29 40.61 -11.14 -7.12
CA VAL A 29 40.15 -11.66 -5.83
C VAL A 29 41.01 -11.00 -4.76
N THR A 30 40.38 -10.23 -3.87
CA THR A 30 40.86 -9.80 -2.55
C THR A 30 39.69 -9.08 -1.88
N ALA A 31 39.43 -9.12 -0.58
CA ALA A 31 39.84 -9.98 0.51
C ALA A 31 38.76 -9.75 1.58
N THR A 32 38.39 -10.82 2.28
CA THR A 32 37.49 -10.81 3.43
C THR A 32 38.03 -9.90 4.54
N GLY A 33 37.27 -8.85 4.88
CA GLY A 33 37.44 -8.08 6.11
C GLY A 33 36.16 -8.16 6.94
N VAL A 34 36.18 -8.98 7.98
CA VAL A 34 35.13 -9.07 8.99
C VAL A 34 35.26 -7.84 9.88
N VAL A 35 34.24 -6.97 9.88
CA VAL A 35 34.05 -5.96 10.92
C VAL A 35 32.71 -6.21 11.58
N SER A 36 32.81 -6.79 12.77
CA SER A 36 31.78 -6.86 13.79
C SER A 36 31.40 -5.44 14.24
N GLY A 37 30.16 -5.05 13.94
CA GLY A 37 29.56 -3.81 14.43
C GLY A 37 28.10 -4.08 14.78
N ALA A 38 27.85 -4.36 16.06
CA ALA A 38 26.51 -4.47 16.62
C ALA A 38 25.87 -3.07 16.62
N ALA A 39 24.88 -2.86 15.76
CA ALA A 39 23.93 -1.76 15.84
C ALA A 39 22.57 -2.28 15.36
N GLY A 40 21.55 -2.12 16.20
CA GLY A 40 20.27 -2.79 16.10
C GLY A 40 19.55 -2.55 14.76
N VAL A 41 19.17 -3.66 14.11
CA VAL A 41 18.29 -3.66 12.94
C VAL A 41 17.09 -4.55 13.24
N GLY A 42 16.26 -4.10 14.19
CA GLY A 42 15.01 -4.77 14.55
C GLY A 42 13.87 -4.38 13.62
N SER A 43 13.95 -4.69 12.32
CA SER A 43 12.85 -4.44 11.36
C SER A 43 12.95 -5.33 10.12
N LYS A 44 12.92 -6.65 10.27
CA LYS A 44 12.53 -7.57 9.19
C LYS A 44 11.93 -8.85 9.76
N MET A 45 10.62 -8.85 9.99
CA MET A 45 9.84 -10.09 9.92
C MET A 45 8.64 -9.83 9.02
N TYR A 46 8.82 -10.22 7.76
CA TYR A 46 7.77 -10.26 6.76
C TYR A 46 6.83 -11.42 7.10
N LEU A 47 5.52 -11.12 7.10
CA LEU A 47 4.43 -12.10 7.11
C LEU A 47 4.57 -12.99 5.86
N LYS A 48 5.31 -14.09 5.97
CA LYS A 48 5.47 -15.08 4.89
C LYS A 48 4.58 -16.32 5.07
N ASN A 49 3.90 -16.51 6.19
CA ASN A 49 3.07 -17.69 6.41
C ASN A 49 1.62 -17.33 6.79
N GLY A 50 0.75 -17.42 5.78
CA GLY A 50 -0.57 -18.05 5.82
C GLY A 50 -1.52 -17.73 6.97
N HIS A 51 -2.39 -16.73 6.78
CA HIS A 51 -3.85 -16.89 6.70
C HIS A 51 -4.41 -15.59 6.11
N GLY A 52 -5.17 -15.73 5.02
CA GLY A 52 -5.63 -14.62 4.19
C GLY A 52 -6.59 -13.66 4.91
N PHE A 53 -6.54 -12.40 4.49
CA PHE A 53 -7.53 -11.38 4.77
C PHE A 53 -8.80 -11.69 3.95
N GLY A 54 -9.50 -12.75 4.34
CA GLY A 54 -10.77 -13.17 3.75
C GLY A 54 -11.92 -12.28 4.24
N THR A 55 -12.76 -11.90 3.28
CA THR A 55 -14.13 -11.43 3.48
C THR A 55 -14.96 -12.50 4.19
N MET A 56 -15.05 -12.44 5.52
CA MET A 56 -16.11 -13.16 6.24
C MET A 56 -17.36 -12.30 6.25
N ASP A 57 -18.22 -12.50 5.25
CA ASP A 57 -19.66 -12.35 5.44
C ASP A 57 -20.09 -13.45 6.39
N VAL A 58 -20.47 -13.07 7.61
CA VAL A 58 -21.07 -13.98 8.58
C VAL A 58 -22.57 -13.99 8.29
N ASN A 59 -23.03 -14.98 7.52
CA ASN A 59 -24.46 -15.28 7.48
C ASN A 59 -24.75 -16.20 8.67
N SER A 60 -25.22 -15.62 9.77
CA SER A 60 -25.60 -16.33 10.98
C SER A 60 -26.82 -17.21 10.70
N THR A 61 -26.63 -18.53 10.63
CA THR A 61 -27.73 -19.48 10.90
C THR A 61 -27.40 -20.17 12.21
N SER A 62 -28.03 -19.66 13.27
CA SER A 62 -28.12 -20.28 14.58
C SER A 62 -28.84 -21.63 14.48
N ASN A 63 -28.22 -22.71 14.96
CA ASN A 63 -28.95 -23.86 15.47
C ASN A 63 -28.31 -24.29 16.80
N THR A 64 -29.04 -23.96 17.87
CA THR A 64 -29.00 -24.55 19.20
C THR A 64 -29.14 -26.06 19.15
N THR A 65 -28.32 -26.81 19.90
CA THR A 65 -28.80 -28.02 20.61
C THR A 65 -27.92 -28.28 21.83
N ASP A 66 -28.60 -28.42 22.95
CA ASP A 66 -28.13 -28.78 24.29
C ASP A 66 -27.35 -30.10 24.35
N SER A 67 -26.47 -30.23 25.33
CA SER A 67 -26.45 -31.42 26.20
C SER A 67 -25.64 -31.20 27.48
N ASN A 68 -26.39 -31.11 28.57
CA ASN A 68 -25.95 -31.48 29.91
C ASN A 68 -25.62 -32.99 29.96
N THR A 69 -24.54 -33.40 30.62
CA THR A 69 -24.57 -34.64 31.40
C THR A 69 -23.56 -34.59 32.56
N VAL A 70 -24.13 -34.72 33.75
CA VAL A 70 -23.52 -35.02 35.05
C VAL A 70 -22.97 -36.45 35.05
N THR A 71 -21.88 -36.75 35.76
CA THR A 71 -21.76 -37.90 36.71
C THR A 71 -20.46 -37.85 37.51
N SER A 72 -20.62 -37.94 38.83
CA SER A 72 -19.63 -38.08 39.89
C SER A 72 -19.02 -39.48 39.96
N ALA A 73 -17.79 -39.60 40.46
CA ALA A 73 -17.39 -40.77 41.24
C ALA A 73 -16.30 -40.39 42.28
N ASN A 74 -16.65 -40.65 43.54
CA ASN A 74 -15.82 -40.53 44.73
C ASN A 74 -14.64 -41.53 44.72
N SER A 75 -13.56 -41.18 45.40
CA SER A 75 -12.86 -42.11 46.31
C SER A 75 -12.08 -41.32 47.37
N GLU A 76 -12.55 -41.46 48.61
CA GLU A 76 -11.89 -41.06 49.85
C GLU A 76 -10.66 -41.93 50.15
N SER A 77 -9.60 -41.30 50.70
CA SER A 77 -8.76 -41.85 51.77
C SER A 77 -7.92 -40.73 52.40
N GLN A 78 -8.23 -40.38 53.65
CA GLN A 78 -7.45 -39.56 54.59
C GLN A 78 -6.47 -40.47 55.40
N PRO A 79 -5.65 -39.97 56.35
CA PRO A 79 -4.79 -38.78 56.36
C PRO A 79 -3.38 -39.10 56.92
N THR A 80 -2.36 -38.29 56.62
CA THR A 80 -1.18 -38.21 57.51
C THR A 80 -0.72 -36.77 57.68
N ARG A 81 -0.66 -36.39 58.95
CA ARG A 81 -0.31 -35.08 59.50
C ARG A 81 1.19 -35.04 59.78
N ASN A 82 1.85 -33.93 59.44
CA ASN A 82 3.08 -33.33 59.99
C ASN A 82 3.63 -32.38 58.91
N GLU A 83 4.23 -31.23 59.15
CA GLU A 83 4.41 -30.33 60.29
C GLU A 83 4.79 -28.99 59.63
N SER A 84 4.34 -27.90 60.23
CA SER A 84 4.71 -26.50 60.00
C SER A 84 6.00 -26.22 59.22
N SER A 85 5.85 -25.61 58.05
CA SER A 85 6.75 -24.57 57.59
C SER A 85 5.93 -23.43 57.00
N THR A 86 6.15 -22.25 57.57
CA THR A 86 5.50 -20.99 57.24
C THR A 86 5.85 -20.56 55.82
N ASP A 87 5.07 -21.01 54.83
CA ASP A 87 5.10 -20.43 53.49
C ASP A 87 4.35 -19.11 53.53
N GLN A 88 5.12 -18.02 53.58
CA GLN A 88 4.65 -16.74 53.05
C GLN A 88 4.15 -16.99 51.62
N PRO A 89 2.98 -16.49 51.22
CA PRO A 89 2.59 -16.52 49.82
C PRO A 89 3.59 -15.66 49.05
N GLN A 90 4.57 -16.30 48.41
CA GLN A 90 5.31 -15.67 47.33
C GLN A 90 4.28 -15.30 46.27
N GLN A 91 3.93 -14.02 46.26
CA GLN A 91 3.21 -13.39 45.18
C GLN A 91 4.08 -13.55 43.93
N VAL A 92 3.83 -14.62 43.18
CA VAL A 92 4.30 -14.76 41.81
C VAL A 92 3.61 -13.64 41.05
N THR A 93 4.23 -12.47 40.98
CA THR A 93 3.90 -11.46 39.98
C THR A 93 4.08 -12.16 38.65
N ASP A 94 2.97 -12.53 38.03
CA ASP A 94 2.92 -13.13 36.70
C ASP A 94 3.39 -12.06 35.69
N THR A 95 4.71 -11.94 35.56
CA THR A 95 5.43 -10.98 34.71
C THR A 95 5.14 -11.19 33.23
N THR A 96 4.30 -12.16 32.87
CA THR A 96 3.89 -12.46 31.50
C THR A 96 2.63 -11.72 31.04
N LYS A 97 1.83 -11.16 31.97
CA LYS A 97 0.61 -10.42 31.64
C LYS A 97 0.90 -8.95 31.27
N THR A 98 0.30 -8.49 30.19
CA THR A 98 0.39 -7.11 29.69
C THR A 98 -0.88 -6.74 28.91
N THR A 99 -0.99 -5.54 28.36
CA THR A 99 -2.09 -5.16 27.46
C THR A 99 -1.61 -5.00 26.02
N TYR A 100 -2.51 -5.13 25.05
CA TYR A 100 -2.19 -4.83 23.65
C TYR A 100 -1.67 -3.39 23.48
N GLY A 101 -2.29 -2.42 24.16
CA GLY A 101 -1.88 -1.03 24.14
C GLY A 101 -0.44 -0.83 24.64
N SER A 102 -0.05 -1.53 25.70
CA SER A 102 1.32 -1.46 26.23
C SER A 102 2.34 -1.98 25.22
N LEU A 103 2.07 -3.13 24.59
CA LEU A 103 2.94 -3.71 23.56
C LEU A 103 3.09 -2.82 22.32
N LEU A 104 2.04 -2.10 21.93
CA LEU A 104 2.09 -1.17 20.80
C LEU A 104 2.85 0.12 21.15
N LYS A 105 2.67 0.66 22.36
CA LYS A 105 3.43 1.83 22.85
C LYS A 105 4.93 1.56 22.95
N GLU A 106 5.33 0.38 23.39
CA GLU A 106 6.74 -0.04 23.41
C GLU A 106 7.36 0.02 22.00
N LYS A 107 6.57 -0.31 20.97
CA LYS A 107 6.95 -0.22 19.55
C LYS A 107 6.75 1.18 18.95
N LYS A 108 6.50 2.20 19.78
CA LYS A 108 6.37 3.62 19.40
C LYS A 108 5.18 3.91 18.48
N TYR A 109 4.11 3.12 18.56
CA TYR A 109 2.84 3.49 17.94
C TYR A 109 2.09 4.49 18.82
N GLU A 110 1.57 5.55 18.20
CA GLU A 110 0.57 6.41 18.83
C GLU A 110 -0.78 5.70 18.77
N LEU A 111 -1.46 5.60 19.91
CA LEU A 111 -2.71 4.85 20.01
C LEU A 111 -3.91 5.79 19.88
N VAL A 112 -5.02 5.25 19.37
CA VAL A 112 -6.32 5.93 19.47
C VAL A 112 -6.70 6.12 20.94
N LYS A 113 -7.08 7.34 21.30
CA LYS A 113 -7.55 7.76 22.62
C LYS A 113 -8.87 8.53 22.49
N THR A 114 -9.46 8.90 23.63
CA THR A 114 -10.70 9.68 23.67
C THR A 114 -10.56 11.01 22.92
N GLU A 115 -9.41 11.66 23.07
CA GLU A 115 -9.07 12.95 22.47
C GLU A 115 -8.59 12.87 21.01
N THR A 116 -8.39 11.68 20.44
CA THR A 116 -8.01 11.54 19.02
C THR A 116 -9.05 12.24 18.13
N SER A 117 -8.58 13.07 17.19
CA SER A 117 -9.47 13.90 16.39
C SER A 117 -10.39 13.06 15.49
N ASN A 118 -11.58 13.58 15.21
CA ASN A 118 -12.56 12.92 14.35
C ASN A 118 -12.00 12.61 12.95
N GLU A 119 -11.20 13.54 12.41
CA GLU A 119 -10.56 13.37 11.11
C GLU A 119 -9.59 12.17 11.09
N ILE A 120 -8.77 12.01 12.13
CA ILE A 120 -7.83 10.88 12.24
C ILE A 120 -8.59 9.56 12.27
N ILE A 121 -9.68 9.47 13.05
CA ILE A 121 -10.50 8.25 13.11
C ILE A 121 -11.12 7.92 11.75
N LEU A 122 -11.65 8.90 11.03
CA LEU A 122 -12.18 8.68 9.68
C LEU A 122 -11.09 8.21 8.71
N ASN A 123 -9.86 8.74 8.81
CA ASN A 123 -8.73 8.28 8.00
C ASN A 123 -8.33 6.84 8.35
N ILE A 124 -8.29 6.46 9.62
CA ILE A 124 -8.02 5.08 10.07
C ILE A 124 -9.04 4.11 9.48
N MET A 125 -10.33 4.41 9.54
CA MET A 125 -11.35 3.54 8.94
C MET A 125 -11.15 3.35 7.42
N MET A 126 -10.65 4.39 6.74
CA MET A 126 -10.48 4.44 5.30
C MET A 126 -9.04 4.20 4.84
N GLU A 127 -8.17 3.59 5.63
CA GLU A 127 -6.75 3.47 5.26
C GLU A 127 -6.44 2.48 4.11
N ARG A 128 -7.42 1.67 3.67
CA ARG A 128 -7.22 0.66 2.60
C ARG A 128 -7.22 1.24 1.19
N LEU A 129 -6.08 1.18 0.49
CA LEU A 129 -5.93 1.50 -0.93
C LEU A 129 -6.47 0.40 -1.85
N ASP A 130 -7.78 0.28 -1.94
CA ASP A 130 -8.41 -0.67 -2.86
C ASP A 130 -9.18 0.07 -3.96
N PRO A 131 -8.62 0.21 -5.18
CA PRO A 131 -9.29 0.89 -6.27
C PRO A 131 -10.42 0.06 -6.91
N THR A 132 -10.59 -1.20 -6.48
CA THR A 132 -11.50 -2.18 -7.09
C THR A 132 -12.90 -2.15 -6.48
N LYS A 133 -13.07 -1.44 -5.36
CA LYS A 133 -14.31 -1.41 -4.59
C LYS A 133 -15.17 -0.22 -5.01
N ASP A 134 -16.35 -0.53 -5.51
CA ASP A 134 -17.46 0.39 -5.74
C ASP A 134 -18.40 0.50 -4.52
N SER A 135 -18.17 -0.33 -3.51
CA SER A 135 -18.88 -0.36 -2.24
C SER A 135 -18.00 -0.99 -1.16
N LEU A 136 -18.15 -0.54 0.08
CA LEU A 136 -17.42 -1.09 1.22
C LEU A 136 -18.23 -0.98 2.50
N SER A 137 -18.25 -2.07 3.26
CA SER A 137 -18.74 -2.11 4.63
C SER A 137 -17.85 -3.02 5.46
N TYR A 138 -17.70 -2.68 6.74
CA TYR A 138 -17.11 -3.55 7.74
C TYR A 138 -18.20 -4.06 8.67
N SER A 139 -18.32 -5.37 8.84
CA SER A 139 -19.20 -5.97 9.83
C SER A 139 -18.57 -5.93 11.23
N THR A 140 -19.40 -6.09 12.26
CA THR A 140 -18.94 -6.14 13.66
C THR A 140 -17.90 -7.23 13.85
N GLY A 141 -16.79 -6.89 14.51
CA GLY A 141 -15.70 -7.84 14.79
C GLY A 141 -14.80 -8.17 13.59
N GLN A 142 -15.08 -7.64 12.39
CA GLN A 142 -14.34 -8.00 11.19
C GLN A 142 -12.91 -7.48 11.18
N ARG A 143 -12.69 -6.25 11.67
CA ARG A 143 -11.40 -5.56 11.57
C ARG A 143 -10.47 -5.94 12.71
N PHE A 144 -11.05 -6.00 13.91
CA PHE A 144 -10.48 -6.54 15.13
C PHE A 144 -11.66 -6.98 16.03
N SER A 145 -11.39 -7.80 17.03
CA SER A 145 -12.38 -8.30 17.97
C SER A 145 -13.11 -7.14 18.66
N GLY A 146 -14.43 -7.08 18.52
CA GLY A 146 -15.25 -5.99 19.08
C GLY A 146 -15.25 -4.69 18.26
N SER A 147 -14.63 -4.67 17.07
CA SER A 147 -14.76 -3.53 16.14
C SER A 147 -16.22 -3.28 15.75
N ALA A 148 -16.61 -2.00 15.72
CA ALA A 148 -17.96 -1.60 15.32
C ALA A 148 -18.19 -1.81 13.81
N GLN A 149 -19.46 -1.96 13.42
CA GLN A 149 -19.85 -1.92 12.01
C GLN A 149 -19.59 -0.52 11.43
N VAL A 150 -19.13 -0.46 10.18
CA VAL A 150 -18.91 0.80 9.45
C VAL A 150 -19.41 0.62 8.02
N THR A 151 -20.10 1.62 7.47
CA THR A 151 -20.49 1.64 6.06
C THR A 151 -19.90 2.88 5.39
N PHE A 152 -19.31 2.68 4.20
CA PHE A 152 -18.68 3.74 3.45
C PHE A 152 -19.63 4.28 2.39
N GLN A 153 -19.56 5.59 2.18
CA GLN A 153 -20.30 6.24 1.10
C GLN A 153 -19.52 6.12 -0.21
N ILE A 154 -20.18 6.34 -1.34
CA ILE A 154 -19.54 6.41 -2.66
C ILE A 154 -19.93 7.73 -3.33
N LYS A 155 -19.03 8.24 -4.19
CA LYS A 155 -19.32 9.37 -5.06
C LYS A 155 -18.86 9.03 -6.48
N LYS A 156 -19.74 9.25 -7.45
CA LYS A 156 -19.41 9.17 -8.87
C LYS A 156 -18.93 10.54 -9.34
N PHE A 157 -17.85 10.55 -10.12
CA PHE A 157 -17.33 11.72 -10.80
C PHE A 157 -17.34 11.45 -12.29
N ASP A 158 -17.71 12.46 -13.08
CA ASP A 158 -17.64 12.42 -14.54
C ASP A 158 -16.59 13.44 -15.01
N SER A 159 -15.77 13.05 -15.98
CA SER A 159 -14.63 13.83 -16.46
C SER A 159 -14.43 13.67 -17.95
N ARG A 160 -14.07 14.75 -18.64
CA ARG A 160 -13.67 14.71 -20.05
C ARG A 160 -12.16 14.78 -20.17
N VAL A 161 -11.55 13.73 -20.71
CA VAL A 161 -10.10 13.65 -20.96
C VAL A 161 -9.87 13.55 -22.46
N GLY A 162 -9.33 14.62 -23.05
CA GLY A 162 -9.29 14.80 -24.49
C GLY A 162 -10.70 14.85 -25.08
N ASP A 163 -10.99 13.98 -26.04
CA ASP A 163 -12.29 13.89 -26.71
C ASP A 163 -13.20 12.78 -26.17
N LYS A 164 -12.84 12.18 -25.02
CA LYS A 164 -13.61 11.10 -24.40
C LYS A 164 -14.14 11.50 -23.04
N ASP A 165 -15.39 11.12 -22.78
CA ASP A 165 -16.03 11.23 -21.48
C ASP A 165 -15.82 9.94 -20.70
N TYR A 166 -15.40 10.08 -19.45
CA TYR A 166 -15.13 9.00 -18.52
C TYR A 166 -15.92 9.19 -17.23
N SER A 167 -16.13 8.09 -16.52
CA SER A 167 -16.66 8.12 -15.16
C SER A 167 -15.81 7.30 -14.19
N LEU A 168 -15.82 7.73 -12.92
CA LEU A 168 -15.18 7.01 -11.84
C LEU A 168 -16.02 7.05 -10.56
N THR A 169 -16.31 5.89 -10.01
CA THR A 169 -16.91 5.76 -8.67
C THR A 169 -15.80 5.61 -7.63
N VAL A 170 -15.81 6.48 -6.64
CA VAL A 170 -14.79 6.55 -5.58
C VAL A 170 -15.44 6.40 -4.21
N LEU A 171 -14.90 5.50 -3.39
CA LEU A 171 -15.25 5.41 -1.97
C LEU A 171 -14.97 6.73 -1.28
N GLN A 172 -15.88 7.12 -0.40
CA GLN A 172 -15.80 8.31 0.45
C GLN A 172 -15.61 7.88 1.91
N LYS A 173 -15.18 8.82 2.75
CA LYS A 173 -15.11 8.59 4.19
C LYS A 173 -16.47 8.12 4.74
N PRO A 174 -16.49 7.26 5.76
CA PRO A 174 -17.73 6.87 6.42
C PRO A 174 -18.34 8.10 7.13
N GLN A 175 -19.61 7.99 7.50
CA GLN A 175 -20.30 9.07 8.24
C GLN A 175 -19.69 9.28 9.64
N GLU A 176 -19.76 10.51 10.14
CA GLU A 176 -19.23 10.84 11.47
C GLU A 176 -19.91 10.09 12.63
N SER A 177 -21.13 9.59 12.40
CA SER A 177 -21.88 8.76 13.36
C SER A 177 -21.12 7.50 13.79
N PHE A 178 -20.20 6.98 12.97
CA PHE A 178 -19.39 5.80 13.30
C PHE A 178 -18.18 6.09 14.21
N ILE A 179 -17.81 7.37 14.39
CA ILE A 179 -16.56 7.76 15.05
C ILE A 179 -16.51 7.31 16.51
N ASN A 180 -17.53 7.64 17.30
CA ASN A 180 -17.51 7.37 18.74
C ASN A 180 -17.52 5.87 19.04
N SER A 181 -18.33 5.09 18.31
CA SER A 181 -18.34 3.63 18.43
C SER A 181 -16.99 3.03 18.08
N TRP A 182 -16.34 3.51 17.01
CA TRP A 182 -15.02 3.01 16.62
C TRP A 182 -13.93 3.35 17.64
N LYS A 183 -13.90 4.61 18.12
CA LYS A 183 -12.99 5.04 19.19
C LYS A 183 -13.12 4.14 20.41
N GLN A 184 -14.34 3.92 20.87
CA GLN A 184 -14.61 3.10 22.06
C GLN A 184 -14.21 1.63 21.85
N SER A 185 -14.50 1.06 20.67
CA SER A 185 -14.03 -0.28 20.30
C SER A 185 -12.50 -0.38 20.39
N CYS A 186 -11.78 0.62 19.89
CA CYS A 186 -10.32 0.63 19.95
C CYS A 186 -9.80 0.73 21.38
N ILE A 187 -10.28 1.68 22.18
CA ILE A 187 -9.86 1.85 23.58
C ILE A 187 -10.07 0.54 24.36
N THR A 188 -11.27 -0.04 24.24
CA THR A 188 -11.64 -1.29 24.92
C THR A 188 -10.74 -2.45 24.48
N ALA A 189 -10.45 -2.57 23.18
CA ALA A 189 -9.60 -3.64 22.67
C ALA A 189 -8.13 -3.47 23.07
N LEU A 190 -7.63 -2.23 23.13
CA LEU A 190 -6.25 -1.92 23.52
C LEU A 190 -5.98 -2.20 25.01
N ASP A 191 -6.99 -2.04 25.86
CA ASP A 191 -6.91 -2.28 27.32
C ASP A 191 -7.04 -3.77 27.70
N ARG A 192 -7.32 -4.65 26.74
CA ARG A 192 -7.44 -6.09 27.01
C ARG A 192 -6.09 -6.69 27.44
N GLU A 193 -6.11 -7.40 28.57
CA GLU A 193 -4.97 -8.16 29.07
C GLU A 193 -4.67 -9.40 28.20
N VAL A 194 -3.39 -9.67 27.99
CA VAL A 194 -2.86 -10.77 27.19
C VAL A 194 -1.55 -11.31 27.76
N ASP A 195 -1.25 -12.55 27.37
CA ASP A 195 0.08 -13.13 27.52
C ASP A 195 1.04 -12.52 26.49
N ARG A 196 2.10 -11.88 26.98
CA ARG A 196 3.13 -11.22 26.17
C ARG A 196 3.76 -12.16 25.16
N THR A 197 4.11 -13.38 25.58
CA THR A 197 4.83 -14.34 24.74
C THR A 197 3.98 -14.85 23.58
N LYS A 198 2.66 -14.93 23.75
CA LYS A 198 1.72 -15.25 22.68
C LYS A 198 1.50 -14.05 21.77
N ALA A 199 1.25 -12.87 22.33
CA ALA A 199 0.97 -11.66 21.56
C ALA A 199 2.16 -11.23 20.66
N GLU A 200 3.39 -11.51 21.06
CA GLU A 200 4.58 -11.23 20.23
C GLU A 200 4.76 -12.21 19.06
N LYS A 201 4.10 -13.37 19.06
CA LYS A 201 4.16 -14.38 17.99
C LYS A 201 3.01 -14.19 16.99
N THR A 202 3.31 -13.78 15.77
CA THR A 202 2.31 -13.46 14.74
C THR A 202 1.42 -14.62 14.29
N THR A 203 1.77 -15.86 14.63
CA THR A 203 1.00 -17.07 14.29
C THR A 203 -0.10 -17.41 15.29
N THR A 204 -0.05 -16.86 16.51
CA THR A 204 -1.07 -17.05 17.54
C THR A 204 -2.27 -16.13 17.29
N ASP A 205 -3.40 -16.41 17.92
CA ASP A 205 -4.57 -15.54 17.79
C ASP A 205 -4.35 -14.19 18.47
N GLU A 206 -3.63 -14.15 19.61
CA GLU A 206 -3.26 -12.89 20.24
C GLU A 206 -2.32 -12.06 19.35
N GLY A 207 -1.37 -12.70 18.66
CA GLY A 207 -0.46 -11.99 17.76
C GLY A 207 -1.12 -11.50 16.48
N LYS A 208 -2.07 -12.26 15.92
CA LYS A 208 -2.91 -11.79 14.80
C LYS A 208 -3.76 -10.60 15.22
N GLU A 209 -4.34 -10.65 16.43
CA GLU A 209 -5.14 -9.56 16.96
C GLU A 209 -4.30 -8.30 17.25
N LEU A 210 -3.11 -8.45 17.84
CA LEU A 210 -2.17 -7.34 18.00
C LEU A 210 -1.82 -6.68 16.66
N ALA A 211 -1.65 -7.49 15.59
CA ALA A 211 -1.38 -6.98 14.25
C ALA A 211 -2.57 -6.19 13.66
N ARG A 212 -3.81 -6.62 13.95
CA ARG A 212 -5.05 -5.91 13.58
C ARG A 212 -5.20 -4.61 14.37
N LEU A 213 -4.98 -4.61 15.69
CA LEU A 213 -5.06 -3.40 16.52
C LEU A 213 -3.98 -2.39 16.15
N ARG A 214 -2.78 -2.84 15.77
CA ARG A 214 -1.77 -1.97 15.16
C ARG A 214 -2.30 -1.27 13.91
N GLU A 215 -3.04 -1.98 13.05
CA GLU A 215 -3.60 -1.42 11.81
C GLU A 215 -4.73 -0.42 12.13
N TRP A 216 -5.71 -0.84 12.94
CA TRP A 216 -7.00 -0.16 13.04
C TRP A 216 -7.19 0.72 14.28
N CYS A 217 -6.26 0.70 15.23
CA CYS A 217 -6.35 1.42 16.51
C CYS A 217 -5.08 2.21 16.87
N THR A 218 -4.27 2.54 15.86
CA THR A 218 -3.14 3.47 15.99
C THR A 218 -3.33 4.65 15.07
N GLU A 219 -2.77 5.80 15.41
CA GLU A 219 -2.74 6.98 14.54
C GLU A 219 -1.58 6.82 13.54
N PRO A 220 -1.84 6.50 12.26
CA PRO A 220 -0.77 6.07 11.38
C PRO A 220 -0.10 7.26 10.70
N THR A 221 1.21 7.15 10.47
CA THR A 221 1.91 8.01 9.52
C THR A 221 1.76 7.49 8.10
N VAL A 222 2.04 8.32 7.10
CA VAL A 222 2.07 7.90 5.69
C VAL A 222 2.99 6.69 5.46
N ASP A 223 4.21 6.68 6.01
CA ASP A 223 5.14 5.54 5.90
C ASP A 223 4.50 4.24 6.39
N GLN A 224 3.81 4.30 7.54
CA GLN A 224 3.16 3.13 8.12
C GLN A 224 2.05 2.60 7.21
N VAL A 225 1.23 3.48 6.62
CA VAL A 225 0.17 3.06 5.69
C VAL A 225 0.74 2.46 4.40
N LEU A 226 1.79 3.05 3.81
CA LEU A 226 2.47 2.45 2.63
C LEU A 226 2.96 1.03 2.94
N ARG A 227 3.59 0.82 4.09
CA ARG A 227 4.09 -0.51 4.51
C ARG A 227 2.97 -1.51 4.78
N ARG A 228 1.83 -1.07 5.33
CA ARG A 228 0.63 -1.94 5.49
C ARG A 228 0.20 -2.50 4.13
N HIS A 229 0.26 -1.65 3.10
CA HIS A 229 0.00 -1.95 1.69
C HIS A 229 1.14 -2.64 0.93
N LYS A 230 2.16 -3.16 1.64
CA LYS A 230 3.30 -3.89 1.06
C LYS A 230 4.16 -3.07 0.09
N LEU A 231 3.95 -1.75 0.04
CA LEU A 231 4.85 -0.83 -0.63
C LEU A 231 6.07 -0.62 0.26
N THR A 232 7.23 -0.43 -0.36
CA THR A 232 8.49 -0.26 0.35
C THR A 232 8.98 1.17 0.16
N PRO A 233 8.78 2.07 1.15
CA PRO A 233 9.34 3.41 1.10
C PRO A 233 10.86 3.37 0.92
N LEU A 234 11.37 4.17 -0.01
CA LEU A 234 12.80 4.28 -0.28
C LEU A 234 13.52 5.06 0.82
N ASN A 235 14.79 4.74 1.05
CA ASN A 235 15.62 5.42 2.03
C ASN A 235 15.86 6.89 1.62
N THR A 236 15.60 7.81 2.55
CA THR A 236 15.75 9.25 2.36
C THR A 236 16.97 9.86 3.06
N ASP A 237 17.72 9.07 3.83
CA ASP A 237 18.77 9.56 4.73
C ASP A 237 20.20 9.27 4.24
N ASN A 238 20.37 8.32 3.32
CA ASN A 238 21.66 7.93 2.77
C ASN A 238 21.55 7.56 1.28
N THR A 239 22.63 7.06 0.69
CA THR A 239 22.75 6.75 -0.74
C THR A 239 22.38 5.32 -1.11
N ASN A 240 21.93 4.50 -0.17
CA ASN A 240 21.73 3.05 -0.40
C ASN A 240 20.67 2.74 -1.46
N ASP A 241 19.69 3.64 -1.61
CA ASP A 241 18.60 3.49 -2.58
C ASP A 241 18.76 4.43 -3.80
N ASP A 242 19.93 5.03 -4.05
CA ASP A 242 20.12 5.99 -5.16
C ASP A 242 19.77 5.39 -6.54
N GLU A 243 20.15 4.14 -6.81
CA GLU A 243 19.78 3.48 -8.07
C GLU A 243 18.28 3.19 -8.18
N LYS A 244 17.61 2.97 -7.05
CA LYS A 244 16.15 2.83 -7.03
C LYS A 244 15.48 4.18 -7.26
N TRP A 245 16.00 5.26 -6.67
CA TRP A 245 15.53 6.62 -6.95
C TRP A 245 15.66 6.98 -8.43
N LYS A 246 16.76 6.60 -9.09
CA LYS A 246 16.90 6.77 -10.54
C LYS A 246 15.80 6.03 -11.31
N THR A 247 15.47 4.81 -10.89
CA THR A 247 14.39 4.01 -11.50
C THR A 247 13.03 4.67 -11.32
N VAL A 248 12.76 5.23 -10.14
CA VAL A 248 11.51 5.98 -9.86
C VAL A 248 11.40 7.22 -10.73
N ILE A 249 12.44 8.05 -10.78
CA ILE A 249 12.44 9.34 -11.50
C ILE A 249 12.37 9.09 -13.01
N ALA A 250 13.10 8.11 -13.54
CA ALA A 250 13.06 7.73 -14.95
C ALA A 250 11.85 6.83 -15.30
N GLY A 251 10.95 6.55 -14.35
CA GLY A 251 9.83 5.61 -14.52
C GLY A 251 8.78 6.05 -15.56
N GLY A 252 8.80 7.31 -15.96
CA GLY A 252 8.01 7.85 -17.09
C GLY A 252 7.17 9.08 -16.74
N TRP A 253 6.91 9.35 -15.46
CA TRP A 253 6.18 10.56 -15.04
C TRP A 253 6.89 11.86 -15.41
N PHE A 254 8.20 11.84 -15.60
CA PHE A 254 9.00 13.00 -16.05
C PHE A 254 9.44 12.89 -17.50
N LYS A 255 8.81 12.02 -18.29
CA LYS A 255 9.09 11.81 -19.71
C LYS A 255 8.12 12.58 -20.61
N LYS A 256 8.61 12.98 -21.79
CA LYS A 256 7.79 13.49 -22.89
C LYS A 256 7.50 12.37 -23.89
N GLU A 257 6.25 12.21 -24.28
CA GLU A 257 5.77 11.17 -25.21
C GLU A 257 5.01 11.84 -26.36
N GLY A 258 5.70 12.06 -27.49
CA GLY A 258 5.20 12.93 -28.55
C GLY A 258 5.04 14.37 -28.02
N ASP A 259 3.84 14.92 -28.12
CA ASP A 259 3.52 16.25 -27.58
C ASP A 259 3.12 16.20 -26.09
N LYS A 260 2.90 15.00 -25.54
CA LYS A 260 2.42 14.83 -24.18
C LYS A 260 3.57 14.94 -23.17
N LYS A 261 3.41 15.83 -22.19
CA LYS A 261 4.33 16.02 -21.06
C LYS A 261 3.74 15.34 -19.81
N ASN A 262 4.17 14.12 -19.49
CA ASN A 262 3.55 13.34 -18.40
C ASN A 262 3.69 14.02 -17.02
N TRP A 263 4.68 14.92 -16.85
CA TRP A 263 4.86 15.66 -15.60
C TRP A 263 3.77 16.70 -15.34
N GLU A 264 2.96 17.03 -16.34
CA GLU A 264 1.78 17.89 -16.19
C GLU A 264 0.57 17.13 -15.63
N GLU A 265 0.67 15.81 -15.50
CA GLU A 265 -0.41 14.91 -15.04
C GLU A 265 -0.17 14.34 -13.63
N GLN A 266 0.83 14.87 -12.93
CA GLN A 266 1.13 14.57 -11.53
C GLN A 266 1.14 15.88 -10.72
N SER A 267 1.11 15.77 -9.39
CA SER A 267 1.13 16.92 -8.47
C SER A 267 2.26 16.88 -7.45
N PHE A 268 2.98 15.77 -7.39
CA PHE A 268 4.14 15.58 -6.52
C PHE A 268 5.24 16.63 -6.75
N VAL A 269 5.55 16.99 -8.00
CA VAL A 269 6.38 18.15 -8.34
C VAL A 269 5.46 19.24 -8.85
N SER A 270 5.39 20.36 -8.12
CA SER A 270 4.48 21.45 -8.45
C SER A 270 4.90 22.19 -9.72
N ALA A 271 3.98 22.93 -10.33
CA ALA A 271 4.22 23.66 -11.57
C ALA A 271 5.34 24.71 -11.45
N ASN A 272 5.56 25.28 -10.26
CA ASN A 272 6.65 26.21 -10.00
C ASN A 272 7.99 25.51 -9.70
N GLU A 273 7.98 24.22 -9.34
CA GLU A 273 9.19 23.43 -9.08
C GLU A 273 9.68 22.68 -10.33
N ILE A 274 8.76 22.34 -11.26
CA ILE A 274 9.05 21.43 -12.36
C ILE A 274 10.17 21.93 -13.29
N ASP A 275 10.21 23.24 -13.50
CA ASP A 275 11.22 23.90 -14.32
C ASP A 275 12.62 23.77 -13.73
N THR A 276 12.73 23.93 -12.42
CA THR A 276 13.98 23.75 -11.67
C THR A 276 14.35 22.28 -11.57
N PHE A 277 13.37 21.39 -11.48
CA PHE A 277 13.59 19.95 -11.42
C PHE A 277 14.12 19.39 -12.76
N LEU A 278 13.51 19.78 -13.88
CA LEU A 278 13.89 19.31 -15.23
C LEU A 278 15.13 20.02 -15.79
N LYS A 279 15.45 21.25 -15.34
CA LYS A 279 16.64 22.02 -15.79
C LYS A 279 16.72 22.16 -17.31
N ASP A 280 17.74 21.58 -17.95
CA ASP A 280 17.98 21.57 -19.40
C ASP A 280 17.07 20.58 -20.14
N LYS A 281 16.36 19.70 -19.42
CA LYS A 281 15.46 18.69 -19.96
C LYS A 281 13.99 19.13 -20.06
N LYS A 282 13.67 20.42 -19.94
CA LYS A 282 12.28 20.93 -20.01
C LYS A 282 11.54 20.52 -21.29
N GLU A 283 12.26 20.39 -22.41
CA GLU A 283 11.66 20.05 -23.70
C GLU A 283 11.66 18.55 -24.02
N THR A 284 12.47 17.75 -23.33
CA THR A 284 12.65 16.31 -23.61
C THR A 284 12.17 15.41 -22.48
N GLY A 285 12.14 15.91 -21.25
CA GLY A 285 11.97 15.11 -20.04
C GLY A 285 13.18 14.24 -19.72
N ILE A 286 12.98 13.34 -18.75
CA ILE A 286 13.92 12.34 -18.26
C ILE A 286 13.36 10.98 -18.64
N SER A 287 14.09 10.22 -19.47
CA SER A 287 13.65 8.91 -19.95
C SER A 287 14.56 7.77 -19.52
N LEU A 288 15.80 8.07 -19.14
CA LEU A 288 16.80 7.06 -18.77
C LEU A 288 17.32 7.31 -17.36
N THR A 289 17.64 6.23 -16.65
CA THR A 289 18.24 6.29 -15.31
C THR A 289 19.58 7.03 -15.30
N SER A 290 20.33 6.98 -16.40
CA SER A 290 21.60 7.70 -16.58
C SER A 290 21.44 9.22 -16.69
N GLU A 291 20.24 9.72 -16.99
CA GLU A 291 19.95 11.15 -17.06
C GLU A 291 19.58 11.75 -15.70
N VAL A 292 19.29 10.91 -14.71
CA VAL A 292 18.87 11.34 -13.39
C VAL A 292 20.09 11.86 -12.62
N THR A 293 20.02 13.12 -12.20
CA THR A 293 21.11 13.77 -11.47
C THR A 293 20.97 13.59 -9.95
N LYS A 294 22.06 13.81 -9.23
CA LYS A 294 22.06 13.78 -7.76
C LYS A 294 21.10 14.81 -7.17
N GLU A 295 20.98 16.00 -7.75
CA GLU A 295 20.08 17.04 -7.23
C GLU A 295 18.61 16.63 -7.35
N GLN A 296 18.23 15.88 -8.40
CA GLN A 296 16.88 15.37 -8.57
C GLN A 296 16.56 14.26 -7.55
N ILE A 297 17.54 13.39 -7.25
CA ILE A 297 17.42 12.38 -6.19
C ILE A 297 17.27 13.06 -4.83
N ASP A 298 18.13 14.04 -4.52
CA ASP A 298 18.10 14.76 -3.24
C ASP A 298 16.78 15.54 -3.07
N PHE A 299 16.23 16.12 -4.16
CA PHE A 299 14.89 16.72 -4.16
C PHE A 299 13.80 15.71 -3.76
N PHE A 300 13.80 14.52 -4.38
CA PHE A 300 12.84 13.46 -4.06
C PHE A 300 12.98 12.99 -2.62
N LYS A 301 14.21 12.76 -2.15
CA LYS A 301 14.48 12.36 -0.75
C LYS A 301 13.97 13.38 0.24
N GLN A 302 14.23 14.68 0.00
CA GLN A 302 13.77 15.75 0.89
C GLN A 302 12.24 15.78 0.96
N LYS A 303 11.57 15.73 -0.19
CA LYS A 303 10.11 15.79 -0.26
C LYS A 303 9.48 14.55 0.37
N CYS A 304 9.94 13.35 0.00
CA CYS A 304 9.48 12.10 0.58
C CYS A 304 9.72 12.04 2.10
N LYS A 305 10.88 12.48 2.59
CA LYS A 305 11.17 12.49 4.04
C LYS A 305 10.17 13.33 4.82
N ALA A 306 9.83 14.51 4.30
CA ALA A 306 8.87 15.40 4.93
C ALA A 306 7.46 14.81 4.93
N GLU A 307 7.03 14.22 3.82
CA GLU A 307 5.67 13.69 3.66
C GLU A 307 5.45 12.34 4.38
N LEU A 308 6.45 11.44 4.37
CA LEU A 308 6.36 10.10 4.98
C LEU A 308 6.12 10.13 6.50
N GLN A 309 6.55 11.21 7.17
CA GLN A 309 6.39 11.39 8.63
C GLN A 309 5.09 12.07 9.03
N LYS A 310 4.32 12.61 8.07
CA LYS A 310 3.04 13.26 8.38
C LYS A 310 1.99 12.23 8.82
N PRO A 311 1.01 12.67 9.64
CA PRO A 311 -0.20 11.90 9.88
C PRO A 311 -0.86 11.53 8.54
N PHE A 312 -1.31 10.29 8.43
CA PHE A 312 -2.01 9.83 7.25
C PHE A 312 -3.34 10.57 7.11
N THR A 313 -3.56 11.10 5.91
CA THR A 313 -4.83 11.69 5.51
C THR A 313 -5.26 11.10 4.17
N ARG A 314 -6.57 10.93 4.01
CA ARG A 314 -7.18 10.46 2.77
C ARG A 314 -8.31 11.40 2.38
N THR A 315 -8.44 11.69 1.10
CA THR A 315 -9.52 12.55 0.60
C THR A 315 -10.29 11.85 -0.51
N ASN A 316 -9.68 11.71 -1.69
CA ASN A 316 -10.35 11.23 -2.90
C ASN A 316 -9.51 10.18 -3.63
N PHE A 317 -9.25 9.04 -2.98
CA PHE A 317 -8.54 7.95 -3.63
C PHE A 317 -9.49 7.09 -4.48
N TYR A 318 -9.25 6.87 -5.77
CA TYR A 318 -8.06 7.20 -6.56
C TYR A 318 -8.46 8.13 -7.71
N LEU A 319 -8.30 9.44 -7.52
CA LEU A 319 -8.47 10.43 -8.59
C LEU A 319 -7.11 10.95 -9.05
N THR A 320 -6.79 10.79 -10.34
CA THR A 320 -5.55 11.32 -10.92
C THR A 320 -5.68 12.81 -11.26
N THR A 321 -4.54 13.51 -11.36
CA THR A 321 -4.54 14.92 -11.79
C THR A 321 -5.21 15.10 -13.15
N GLN A 322 -4.95 14.20 -14.11
CA GLN A 322 -5.55 14.24 -15.45
C GLN A 322 -7.09 14.14 -15.36
N PHE A 323 -7.61 13.19 -14.58
CA PHE A 323 -9.05 13.03 -14.40
C PHE A 323 -9.67 14.24 -13.70
N ILE A 324 -9.04 14.74 -12.63
CA ILE A 324 -9.53 15.92 -11.89
C ILE A 324 -9.62 17.14 -12.80
N LYS A 325 -8.60 17.38 -13.65
CA LYS A 325 -8.58 18.51 -14.60
C LYS A 325 -9.78 18.48 -15.55
N GLY A 326 -10.22 17.30 -15.98
CA GLY A 326 -11.35 17.10 -16.88
C GLY A 326 -12.74 17.18 -16.23
N ILE A 327 -12.84 17.22 -14.90
CA ILE A 327 -14.12 17.44 -14.20
C ILE A 327 -14.59 18.88 -14.45
N LYS A 328 -15.85 19.04 -14.84
CA LYS A 328 -16.45 20.36 -15.16
C LYS A 328 -16.95 21.14 -13.94
N GLU A 329 -17.15 20.47 -12.80
CA GLU A 329 -17.63 21.10 -11.56
C GLU A 329 -16.66 22.18 -11.06
N ASP A 330 -17.20 23.27 -10.52
CA ASP A 330 -16.40 24.38 -9.94
C ASP A 330 -15.61 23.93 -8.69
N ASN A 331 -16.19 22.99 -7.92
CA ASN A 331 -15.57 22.43 -6.70
C ASN A 331 -14.86 21.11 -7.00
N LYS A 332 -13.78 21.20 -7.80
CA LYS A 332 -12.98 20.02 -8.16
C LYS A 332 -12.37 19.38 -6.91
N PRO A 333 -12.42 18.04 -6.78
CA PRO A 333 -11.74 17.35 -5.70
C PRO A 333 -10.22 17.58 -5.79
N THR A 334 -9.56 17.63 -4.63
CA THR A 334 -8.10 17.63 -4.59
C THR A 334 -7.57 16.22 -4.76
N ILE A 335 -6.40 16.11 -5.40
CA ILE A 335 -5.67 14.86 -5.47
C ILE A 335 -5.33 14.38 -4.05
N ASP A 336 -5.46 13.08 -3.82
CA ASP A 336 -5.04 12.48 -2.57
C ASP A 336 -3.50 12.46 -2.51
N PRO A 337 -2.84 13.22 -1.61
CA PRO A 337 -1.38 13.30 -1.58
C PRO A 337 -0.75 11.92 -1.33
N PHE A 338 -1.44 11.05 -0.59
CA PHE A 338 -0.96 9.72 -0.31
C PHE A 338 -0.81 8.87 -1.56
N GLN A 339 -1.70 9.05 -2.55
CA GLN A 339 -1.62 8.29 -3.79
C GLN A 339 -0.33 8.61 -4.55
N GLU A 340 0.09 9.88 -4.57
CA GLU A 340 1.31 10.33 -5.26
C GLU A 340 2.57 9.84 -4.52
N LEU A 341 2.54 9.84 -3.19
CA LEU A 341 3.64 9.28 -2.39
C LEU A 341 3.84 7.78 -2.66
N ALA A 342 2.75 7.06 -2.91
CA ALA A 342 2.81 5.67 -3.36
C ALA A 342 3.33 5.50 -4.81
N LEU A 343 3.34 6.56 -5.64
CA LEU A 343 3.96 6.54 -6.97
C LEU A 343 5.42 7.00 -6.94
N PHE A 344 5.80 7.89 -6.02
CA PHE A 344 7.09 8.59 -6.08
C PHE A 344 8.05 8.31 -4.93
N CYS A 345 7.59 7.78 -3.80
CA CYS A 345 8.44 7.59 -2.61
C CYS A 345 8.71 6.12 -2.27
N VAL A 346 8.34 5.19 -3.16
CA VAL A 346 8.44 3.74 -2.93
C VAL A 346 9.23 3.06 -4.03
N GLU A 347 9.83 1.91 -3.68
CA GLU A 347 10.43 1.01 -4.65
C GLU A 347 9.38 0.55 -5.67
N SER A 348 9.80 0.46 -6.93
CA SER A 348 8.92 0.09 -8.03
C SER A 348 8.25 -1.26 -7.78
N MET A 349 6.92 -1.28 -7.79
CA MET A 349 6.10 -2.48 -7.60
C MET A 349 5.20 -2.68 -8.81
N LYS A 350 5.09 -3.92 -9.30
CA LYS A 350 4.14 -4.31 -10.34
C LYS A 350 2.70 -4.32 -9.81
N ALA A 351 1.74 -4.00 -10.66
CA ALA A 351 0.32 -4.08 -10.31
C ALA A 351 -0.09 -5.50 -9.90
N SER A 352 0.41 -6.51 -10.62
CA SER A 352 0.21 -7.94 -10.30
C SER A 352 0.75 -8.33 -8.91
N ASP A 353 1.92 -7.80 -8.55
CA ASP A 353 2.51 -7.99 -7.23
C ASP A 353 1.65 -7.35 -6.13
N TYR A 354 1.13 -6.15 -6.36
CA TYR A 354 0.24 -5.48 -5.41
C TYR A 354 -1.07 -6.24 -5.23
N ILE A 355 -1.70 -6.68 -6.33
CA ILE A 355 -2.92 -7.47 -6.30
C ILE A 355 -2.74 -8.76 -5.48
N THR A 356 -1.65 -9.49 -5.70
CA THR A 356 -1.41 -10.77 -5.05
C THR A 356 -0.91 -10.63 -3.60
N LYS A 357 -0.03 -9.66 -3.32
CA LYS A 357 0.61 -9.50 -2.00
C LYS A 357 -0.21 -8.61 -1.04
N ALA A 358 -0.79 -7.52 -1.54
CA ALA A 358 -1.52 -6.55 -0.72
C ALA A 358 -3.03 -6.82 -0.73
N LEU A 359 -3.65 -6.95 -1.90
CA LEU A 359 -5.10 -7.19 -2.01
C LEU A 359 -5.49 -8.66 -1.87
N GLN A 360 -4.52 -9.58 -2.04
CA GLN A 360 -4.69 -11.02 -2.02
C GLN A 360 -5.72 -11.55 -3.04
N GLY A 361 -5.92 -10.81 -4.13
CA GLY A 361 -6.73 -11.23 -5.27
C GLY A 361 -5.98 -12.12 -6.24
N ASP A 362 -6.64 -12.42 -7.35
CA ASP A 362 -6.05 -13.02 -8.55
C ASP A 362 -5.82 -11.94 -9.61
N VAL A 363 -4.94 -12.21 -10.57
CA VAL A 363 -4.58 -11.27 -11.64
C VAL A 363 -5.27 -11.70 -12.93
N GLN A 364 -6.00 -10.79 -13.58
CA GLN A 364 -6.58 -11.01 -14.89
C GLN A 364 -5.52 -10.99 -15.98
N THR A 365 -5.77 -11.74 -17.06
CA THR A 365 -4.93 -11.80 -18.25
C THR A 365 -5.42 -10.90 -19.38
N SER A 366 -6.48 -10.13 -19.16
CA SER A 366 -7.08 -9.18 -20.11
C SER A 366 -7.79 -8.05 -19.36
N VAL A 367 -8.00 -6.90 -20.01
CA VAL A 367 -8.72 -5.76 -19.42
C VAL A 367 -10.23 -5.94 -19.69
N VAL A 368 -11.03 -6.09 -18.64
CA VAL A 368 -12.49 -6.31 -18.74
C VAL A 368 -13.33 -5.11 -18.31
N LEU A 369 -12.70 -3.94 -18.14
CA LEU A 369 -13.41 -2.72 -17.77
C LEU A 369 -14.23 -2.17 -18.95
N ASP A 370 -15.32 -1.48 -18.64
CA ASP A 370 -16.10 -0.74 -19.63
C ASP A 370 -15.28 0.41 -20.23
N GLN A 371 -15.46 0.71 -21.52
CA GLN A 371 -14.70 1.76 -22.21
C GLN A 371 -14.91 3.17 -21.63
N SER A 372 -16.05 3.39 -20.95
CA SER A 372 -16.35 4.64 -20.23
C SER A 372 -15.73 4.70 -18.83
N ASP A 373 -15.16 3.60 -18.32
CA ASP A 373 -14.41 3.63 -17.07
C ASP A 373 -13.07 4.33 -17.30
N TYR A 374 -12.72 5.28 -16.43
CA TYR A 374 -11.45 6.00 -16.58
C TYR A 374 -10.23 5.06 -16.57
N CYS A 375 -10.31 3.91 -15.92
CA CYS A 375 -9.21 2.95 -15.89
C CYS A 375 -9.20 1.96 -17.04
N TYR A 376 -10.12 2.08 -18.00
CA TYR A 376 -10.01 1.34 -19.24
C TYR A 376 -8.72 1.68 -19.97
N MET A 377 -7.99 0.65 -20.36
CA MET A 377 -6.76 0.73 -21.14
C MET A 377 -6.95 -0.16 -22.36
N THR A 378 -6.54 0.31 -23.54
CA THR A 378 -6.56 -0.52 -24.74
C THR A 378 -5.55 -1.67 -24.58
N GLU A 379 -5.92 -2.89 -24.98
CA GLU A 379 -5.09 -4.10 -24.86
C GLU A 379 -3.78 -4.08 -25.68
N THR A 380 -3.41 -2.93 -26.25
CA THR A 380 -2.26 -2.76 -27.13
C THR A 380 -0.92 -3.04 -26.44
N SER A 381 -0.86 -3.08 -25.10
CA SER A 381 0.30 -3.57 -24.35
C SER A 381 0.03 -4.94 -23.73
N ASN A 382 0.30 -6.02 -24.46
CA ASN A 382 0.32 -7.41 -23.93
C ASN A 382 1.38 -7.65 -22.83
N ASN A 383 1.93 -6.59 -22.23
CA ASN A 383 3.00 -6.62 -21.25
C ASN A 383 2.57 -5.93 -19.95
N PHE A 384 1.62 -6.53 -19.24
CA PHE A 384 1.19 -6.09 -17.90
C PHE A 384 2.32 -6.08 -16.87
N ASP A 385 3.42 -6.79 -17.12
CA ASP A 385 4.60 -6.76 -16.27
C ASP A 385 5.29 -5.39 -16.23
N SER A 386 5.04 -4.53 -17.23
CA SER A 386 5.53 -3.16 -17.28
C SER A 386 4.68 -2.17 -16.48
N TRP A 387 3.51 -2.60 -15.97
CA TRP A 387 2.58 -1.75 -15.22
C TRP A 387 3.03 -1.67 -13.77
N THR A 388 3.83 -0.66 -13.48
CA THR A 388 4.44 -0.44 -12.15
C THR A 388 3.99 0.88 -11.52
N THR A 389 4.27 1.05 -10.24
CA THR A 389 3.98 2.28 -9.46
C THR A 389 4.48 3.57 -10.11
N ASN A 390 5.55 3.51 -10.90
CA ASN A 390 6.24 4.69 -11.40
C ASN A 390 6.03 4.93 -12.91
N ASN A 391 5.23 4.08 -13.57
CA ASN A 391 4.94 4.16 -15.00
C ASN A 391 3.57 4.84 -15.23
N PRO A 392 3.51 6.01 -15.91
CA PRO A 392 2.24 6.61 -16.31
C PRO A 392 1.63 5.82 -17.49
N LEU A 393 0.52 5.14 -17.23
CA LEU A 393 -0.15 4.29 -18.21
C LEU A 393 -1.10 5.15 -19.07
N GLU A 394 -0.55 5.82 -20.07
CA GLU A 394 -1.26 6.84 -20.88
C GLU A 394 -1.73 8.04 -20.03
N GLY A 395 -1.06 8.30 -18.90
CA GLY A 395 -1.44 9.35 -17.94
C GLY A 395 -2.32 8.88 -16.80
N LYS A 396 -2.76 7.61 -16.85
CA LYS A 396 -3.43 6.96 -15.74
C LYS A 396 -2.39 6.48 -14.74
N SER A 397 -2.76 6.45 -13.48
CA SER A 397 -1.86 6.00 -12.41
C SER A 397 -1.85 4.48 -12.26
N PHE A 398 -0.89 4.01 -11.48
CA PHE A 398 -0.79 2.64 -11.00
C PHE A 398 -2.12 2.05 -10.49
N TRP A 399 -2.97 2.87 -9.88
CA TRP A 399 -4.24 2.43 -9.31
C TRP A 399 -5.23 1.98 -10.38
N CYS A 400 -5.17 2.55 -11.57
CA CYS A 400 -5.93 2.04 -12.72
C CYS A 400 -5.41 0.69 -13.20
N ALA A 401 -4.10 0.47 -13.16
CA ALA A 401 -3.50 -0.83 -13.46
C ALA A 401 -4.03 -1.91 -12.50
N VAL A 402 -4.03 -1.59 -11.20
CA VAL A 402 -4.53 -2.48 -10.15
C VAL A 402 -6.02 -2.79 -10.38
N LYS A 403 -6.85 -1.78 -10.68
CA LYS A 403 -8.27 -2.01 -10.97
C LYS A 403 -8.50 -2.85 -12.22
N ALA A 404 -7.81 -2.53 -13.31
CA ALA A 404 -7.96 -3.21 -14.59
C ALA A 404 -7.56 -4.69 -14.52
N LEU A 405 -6.54 -5.02 -13.72
CA LEU A 405 -6.02 -6.38 -13.60
C LEU A 405 -6.57 -7.16 -12.41
N TYR A 406 -7.33 -6.55 -11.50
CA TYR A 406 -7.80 -7.25 -10.31
C TYR A 406 -8.92 -8.25 -10.64
N LYS A 407 -8.81 -9.46 -10.11
CA LYS A 407 -9.88 -10.46 -10.04
C LYS A 407 -10.09 -10.88 -8.60
N ALA A 408 -11.34 -10.88 -8.15
CA ALA A 408 -11.66 -11.46 -6.85
C ALA A 408 -11.37 -12.97 -6.88
N LYS A 409 -10.74 -13.50 -5.82
CA LYS A 409 -10.55 -14.94 -5.68
C LYS A 409 -11.91 -15.63 -5.66
N SER A 410 -12.07 -16.67 -6.47
CA SER A 410 -13.20 -17.58 -6.35
C SER A 410 -13.18 -18.21 -4.96
N LYS A 411 -14.32 -18.16 -4.26
CA LYS A 411 -14.48 -18.76 -2.94
C LYS A 411 -14.34 -20.28 -2.98
#